data_AF-A0A9E5S0L3-F1
#
_entry.id   AF-A0A9E5S0L3-F1
#
_cell.length_a   1.000
_cell.length_b   1.000
_cell.length_c   1.000
_cell.angle_alpha   90.00
_cell.angle_beta   90.00
_cell.angle_gamma   90.00
#
_symmetry.space_group_name_H-M   'P 1'
#
loop_
_entity.id
_entity.type
_entity.pdbx_description
1 polymer ?
#
loop_
_entity_poly.entity_id
_entity_poly.type
_entity_poly.pdbx_seq_one_letter_code
_entity_poly.pdbx_strand_id
1 'polypeptide(L)'
;MIYQPPPTGESIDLDLIDWNYLNETRTELQPEDLKKAAYLSQSINQPEQRWQVYLCALGVLGFQEWLKERGFNNNQININQSSIWQPAYASLIAAACNIQVGNFQVCLITTNKFTNEHSFPFAVFDIPELTAHFYVLMQVDEEQNQVAVSGFINYKQYCDYQSIANIEIEPDWTYTLPEILFNQDANTLLLNLRCLDVDAIELPKNLTTNQTEKIALQQKLVAIKSQLKTKQIWELLTLAEGKILLNNPELINWVYEALSPSLIQPLINVGLWLKNQIDTGTQELGWMLMPSVTPSQMRDLNEGFDIIRSSLEKKGVHIPVTACGAFRDVDCDRGSLRLYAIIWFLDEIQDTQEWMLLIALGSQPSKSMPTNIKLEICDATQTLISKFVEDTSKDVAFGRVVGNINENFQVSINVDGIMFELPPIGMNLDM
;
A
#
# COMPACT_ATOMS: atom_id res chain seq x y z
N MET A 1 12.90 -52.82 -57.98
CA MET A 1 11.54 -52.36 -57.65
C MET A 1 10.96 -53.38 -56.68
N ILE A 2 10.70 -53.14 -55.40
CA ILE A 2 10.56 -51.93 -54.57
C ILE A 2 11.28 -52.27 -53.26
N TYR A 3 12.28 -51.47 -52.87
CA TYR A 3 12.98 -51.65 -51.59
C TYR A 3 12.13 -50.94 -50.53
N GLN A 4 11.49 -51.68 -49.63
CA GLN A 4 10.89 -51.12 -48.43
C GLN A 4 12.03 -50.84 -47.44
N PRO A 5 12.21 -49.60 -46.96
CA PRO A 5 13.17 -49.33 -45.90
C PRO A 5 12.73 -50.05 -44.61
N PRO A 6 13.66 -50.42 -43.72
CA PRO A 6 13.33 -50.93 -42.40
C PRO A 6 12.50 -49.88 -41.64
N PRO A 7 11.67 -50.27 -40.66
CA PRO A 7 10.98 -49.29 -39.82
C PRO A 7 12.07 -48.38 -39.25
N THR A 8 11.98 -47.09 -39.59
CA THR A 8 12.78 -46.03 -39.00
C THR A 8 12.76 -46.26 -37.51
N GLY A 9 13.95 -46.49 -36.96
CA GLY A 9 14.15 -46.55 -35.52
C GLY A 9 13.39 -45.40 -34.90
N GLU A 10 12.65 -45.74 -33.84
CA GLU A 10 11.99 -44.82 -32.95
C GLU A 10 12.80 -43.53 -32.90
N SER A 11 12.20 -42.45 -33.40
CA SER A 11 12.66 -41.11 -33.10
C SER A 11 12.73 -41.07 -31.59
N ILE A 12 13.95 -41.12 -31.06
CA ILE A 12 14.18 -40.71 -29.69
C ILE A 12 13.75 -39.25 -29.69
N ASP A 13 12.55 -39.04 -29.16
CA ASP A 13 11.94 -37.75 -28.88
C ASP A 13 12.75 -37.10 -27.75
N LEU A 14 13.96 -36.66 -28.11
CA LEU A 14 14.76 -35.65 -27.44
C LEU A 14 14.28 -34.34 -28.08
N ASP A 15 13.44 -33.49 -27.48
CA ASP A 15 13.58 -32.89 -26.16
C ASP A 15 12.21 -32.44 -25.62
N LEU A 16 11.32 -33.41 -25.36
CA LEU A 16 10.25 -33.20 -24.38
C LEU A 16 10.89 -33.25 -22.98
N ILE A 17 10.85 -32.11 -22.28
CA ILE A 17 11.21 -31.82 -20.88
C ILE A 17 12.48 -30.94 -20.74
N ASP A 18 12.30 -29.64 -20.93
CA ASP A 18 13.12 -28.62 -20.25
C ASP A 18 12.25 -27.87 -19.21
N TRP A 19 11.51 -28.67 -18.42
CA TRP A 19 10.70 -28.17 -17.32
C TRP A 19 11.61 -27.88 -16.12
N ASN A 20 11.76 -26.59 -15.79
CA ASN A 20 11.99 -26.05 -14.44
C ASN A 20 13.43 -25.98 -13.89
N TYR A 21 14.47 -25.82 -14.70
CA TYR A 21 15.78 -25.46 -14.14
C TYR A 21 16.20 -24.05 -14.51
N LEU A 22 16.35 -23.22 -13.48
CA LEU A 22 17.16 -22.01 -13.55
C LEU A 22 18.56 -22.34 -14.08
N ASN A 23 19.20 -21.39 -14.76
CA ASN A 23 20.54 -21.57 -15.32
C ASN A 23 21.58 -21.80 -14.20
N GLU A 24 22.83 -22.05 -14.57
CA GLU A 24 23.92 -22.35 -13.61
C GLU A 24 24.21 -21.23 -12.58
N THR A 25 23.61 -20.05 -12.77
CA THR A 25 23.70 -18.93 -11.83
C THR A 25 22.68 -19.01 -10.70
N ARG A 26 21.90 -20.09 -10.61
CA ARG A 26 20.87 -20.24 -9.60
C ARG A 26 21.41 -20.10 -8.18
N THR A 27 20.63 -19.41 -7.35
CA THR A 27 20.86 -19.26 -5.92
C THR A 27 19.55 -19.50 -5.19
N GLU A 28 19.62 -20.25 -4.10
CA GLU A 28 18.47 -20.63 -3.27
C GLU A 28 18.08 -19.49 -2.33
N LEU A 29 16.80 -19.16 -2.29
CA LEU A 29 16.23 -18.16 -1.39
C LEU A 29 15.95 -18.79 -0.02
N GLN A 30 16.31 -18.09 1.04
CA GLN A 30 16.03 -18.55 2.39
C GLN A 30 14.59 -18.18 2.80
N PRO A 31 13.97 -18.93 3.75
CA PRO A 31 12.65 -18.57 4.28
C PRO A 31 12.57 -17.15 4.87
N GLU A 32 13.69 -16.63 5.36
CA GLU A 32 13.79 -15.24 5.85
C GLU A 32 13.69 -14.22 4.72
N ASP A 33 14.20 -14.54 3.53
CA ASP A 33 14.12 -13.68 2.35
C ASP A 33 12.69 -13.54 1.86
N LEU A 34 11.95 -14.66 1.81
CA LEU A 34 10.53 -14.69 1.48
C LEU A 34 9.72 -13.82 2.45
N LYS A 35 9.96 -13.95 3.75
CA LYS A 35 9.28 -13.13 4.78
C LYS A 35 9.58 -11.65 4.61
N LYS A 36 10.84 -11.30 4.35
CA LYS A 36 11.27 -9.91 4.16
C LYS A 36 10.64 -9.29 2.91
N ALA A 37 10.63 -10.01 1.80
CA ALA A 37 9.98 -9.58 0.56
C ALA A 37 8.46 -9.45 0.73
N ALA A 38 7.82 -10.39 1.44
CA ALA A 38 6.39 -10.34 1.74
C ALA A 38 6.02 -9.14 2.65
N TYR A 39 6.84 -8.85 3.67
CA TYR A 39 6.61 -7.68 4.53
C TYR A 39 6.67 -6.37 3.73
N LEU A 40 7.65 -6.24 2.83
CA LEU A 40 7.75 -5.08 1.95
C LEU A 40 6.53 -4.96 1.03
N SER A 41 6.12 -6.04 0.35
CA SER A 41 5.01 -5.98 -0.59
C SER A 41 3.68 -5.62 0.08
N GLN A 42 3.49 -6.03 1.34
CA GLN A 42 2.32 -5.64 2.15
C GLN A 42 2.27 -4.14 2.46
N SER A 43 3.42 -3.46 2.50
CA SER A 43 3.49 -1.99 2.69
C SER A 43 3.12 -1.19 1.43
N ILE A 44 2.91 -1.85 0.29
CA ILE A 44 2.51 -1.20 -0.96
C ILE A 44 0.99 -1.03 -1.00
N ASN A 45 0.58 0.22 -1.22
CA ASN A 45 -0.82 0.63 -1.16
C ASN A 45 -1.64 0.14 -2.36
N GLN A 46 -1.01 -0.01 -3.52
CA GLN A 46 -1.65 -0.49 -4.74
C GLN A 46 -1.51 -2.01 -4.88
N PRO A 47 -2.62 -2.79 -4.83
CA PRO A 47 -2.57 -4.24 -4.89
C PRO A 47 -1.90 -4.79 -6.15
N GLU A 48 -2.12 -4.12 -7.29
CA GLU A 48 -1.59 -4.52 -8.61
C GLU A 48 -0.05 -4.54 -8.65
N GLN A 49 0.61 -3.73 -7.84
CA GLN A 49 2.07 -3.63 -7.79
C GLN A 49 2.71 -4.56 -6.75
N ARG A 50 1.95 -5.06 -5.79
CA ARG A 50 2.48 -5.88 -4.68
C ARG A 50 3.24 -7.10 -5.18
N TRP A 51 2.70 -7.76 -6.20
CA TRP A 51 3.33 -8.94 -6.79
C TRP A 51 4.67 -8.62 -7.43
N GLN A 52 4.74 -7.57 -8.24
CA GLN A 52 5.98 -7.17 -8.89
C GLN A 52 7.03 -6.69 -7.87
N VAL A 53 6.61 -5.95 -6.84
CA VAL A 53 7.50 -5.53 -5.74
C VAL A 53 8.03 -6.74 -4.97
N TYR A 54 7.18 -7.73 -4.70
CA TYR A 54 7.58 -8.98 -4.05
C TYR A 54 8.64 -9.72 -4.89
N LEU A 55 8.39 -9.93 -6.17
CA LEU A 55 9.36 -10.57 -7.07
C LEU A 55 10.67 -9.78 -7.14
N CYS A 56 10.61 -8.46 -7.37
CA CYS A 56 11.81 -7.60 -7.39
C CYS A 56 12.61 -7.70 -6.08
N ALA A 57 11.94 -7.73 -4.93
CA ALA A 57 12.60 -7.88 -3.63
C ALA A 57 13.31 -9.24 -3.49
N LEU A 58 12.68 -10.33 -3.93
CA LEU A 58 13.33 -11.65 -4.00
C LEU A 58 14.54 -11.63 -4.95
N GLY A 59 14.41 -10.99 -6.11
CA GLY A 59 15.50 -10.79 -7.05
C GLY A 59 16.70 -10.08 -6.42
N VAL A 60 16.45 -9.02 -5.62
CA VAL A 60 17.52 -8.30 -4.89
C VAL A 60 18.19 -9.15 -3.83
N LEU A 61 17.41 -9.86 -3.02
CA LEU A 61 17.95 -10.69 -1.94
C LEU A 61 18.77 -11.85 -2.50
N GLY A 62 18.25 -12.54 -3.51
CA GLY A 62 18.98 -13.63 -4.14
C GLY A 62 20.17 -13.16 -4.98
N PHE A 63 20.11 -11.96 -5.61
CA PHE A 63 21.30 -11.36 -6.25
C PHE A 63 22.40 -11.02 -5.25
N GLN A 64 22.02 -10.51 -4.07
CA GLN A 64 22.97 -10.27 -2.98
C GLN A 64 23.66 -11.59 -2.57
N GLU A 65 22.90 -12.66 -2.38
CA GLU A 65 23.47 -13.95 -1.99
C GLU A 65 24.35 -14.55 -3.10
N TRP A 66 23.89 -14.47 -4.35
CA TRP A 66 24.65 -14.87 -5.53
C TRP A 66 26.04 -14.22 -5.61
N LEU A 67 26.13 -12.92 -5.30
CA LEU A 67 27.39 -12.18 -5.24
C LEU A 67 28.28 -12.63 -4.07
N LYS A 68 27.70 -12.89 -2.89
CA LYS A 68 28.45 -13.35 -1.71
C LYS A 68 29.09 -14.72 -1.94
N GLU A 69 28.34 -15.68 -2.50
CA GLU A 69 28.84 -17.02 -2.86
C GLU A 69 30.06 -16.95 -3.78
N ARG A 70 30.14 -15.89 -4.59
CA ARG A 70 31.20 -15.68 -5.58
C ARG A 70 32.35 -14.83 -5.06
N GLY A 71 32.32 -14.41 -3.79
CA GLY A 71 33.44 -13.76 -3.11
C GLY A 71 33.35 -12.23 -2.99
N PHE A 72 32.16 -11.65 -3.14
CA PHE A 72 31.93 -10.26 -2.72
C PHE A 72 31.60 -10.21 -1.23
N ASN A 73 32.27 -9.34 -0.49
CA ASN A 73 32.03 -9.18 0.94
C ASN A 73 30.84 -8.26 1.22
N ASN A 74 30.25 -8.35 2.43
CA ASN A 74 29.13 -7.50 2.85
C ASN A 74 29.43 -5.99 2.76
N ASN A 75 30.69 -5.57 2.89
CA ASN A 75 31.07 -4.15 2.78
C ASN A 75 31.10 -3.65 1.33
N GLN A 76 31.10 -4.57 0.35
CA GLN A 76 31.10 -4.24 -1.07
C GLN A 76 29.69 -4.23 -1.65
N ILE A 77 28.71 -4.80 -0.97
CA ILE A 77 27.32 -4.89 -1.45
C ILE A 77 26.43 -4.08 -0.52
N ASN A 78 25.83 -3.01 -1.01
CA ASN A 78 24.81 -2.27 -0.27
C ASN A 78 23.49 -2.31 -1.04
N ILE A 79 22.57 -3.14 -0.56
CA ILE A 79 21.20 -3.20 -1.05
C ILE A 79 20.25 -2.27 -0.29
N ASN A 80 20.62 -1.78 0.90
CA ASN A 80 19.69 -1.09 1.80
C ASN A 80 19.24 0.29 1.27
N GLN A 81 20.02 0.88 0.37
CA GLN A 81 19.68 2.13 -0.31
C GLN A 81 18.86 1.92 -1.59
N SER A 82 18.59 0.66 -1.96
CA SER A 82 17.86 0.37 -3.18
C SER A 82 16.45 0.95 -3.15
N SER A 83 15.99 1.44 -4.29
CA SER A 83 14.64 2.00 -4.46
C SER A 83 13.55 1.02 -4.04
N ILE A 84 13.79 -0.30 -4.15
CA ILE A 84 12.80 -1.32 -3.80
C ILE A 84 12.46 -1.32 -2.30
N TRP A 85 13.42 -0.97 -1.43
CA TRP A 85 13.19 -0.92 0.03
C TRP A 85 12.57 0.40 0.49
N GLN A 86 12.28 1.30 -0.44
CA GLN A 86 11.60 2.57 -0.19
C GLN A 86 10.18 2.44 -0.77
N PRO A 87 9.15 2.21 0.06
CA PRO A 87 7.80 1.92 -0.43
C PRO A 87 7.26 2.95 -1.43
N ALA A 88 7.61 4.23 -1.25
CA ALA A 88 7.21 5.31 -2.15
C ALA A 88 7.79 5.18 -3.58
N TYR A 89 9.03 4.69 -3.72
CA TYR A 89 9.62 4.40 -5.03
C TYR A 89 9.14 3.07 -5.58
N ALA A 90 9.11 2.03 -4.74
CA ALA A 90 8.62 0.71 -5.10
C ALA A 90 7.16 0.74 -5.61
N SER A 91 6.35 1.70 -5.14
CA SER A 91 4.98 1.93 -5.62
C SER A 91 4.87 2.66 -6.96
N LEU A 92 5.97 3.09 -7.55
CA LEU A 92 5.96 3.82 -8.83
C LEU A 92 6.83 3.13 -9.88
N ILE A 93 7.88 2.44 -9.45
CA ILE A 93 8.90 1.85 -10.32
C ILE A 93 9.06 0.38 -9.97
N ALA A 94 8.71 -0.47 -10.93
CA ALA A 94 8.85 -1.92 -10.86
C ALA A 94 10.30 -2.41 -11.06
N ALA A 95 11.28 -1.69 -10.50
CA ALA A 95 12.70 -2.00 -10.63
C ALA A 95 13.46 -1.64 -9.34
N ALA A 96 14.49 -2.42 -9.03
CA ALA A 96 15.35 -2.17 -7.89
C ALA A 96 16.60 -1.40 -8.32
N CYS A 97 16.53 -0.08 -8.27
CA CYS A 97 17.61 0.85 -8.60
C CYS A 97 18.52 1.06 -7.37
N ASN A 98 19.66 1.73 -7.57
CA ASN A 98 20.55 2.18 -6.49
C ASN A 98 21.12 1.06 -5.62
N ILE A 99 21.34 -0.14 -6.18
CA ILE A 99 22.09 -1.20 -5.52
C ILE A 99 23.57 -0.94 -5.75
N GLN A 100 24.34 -0.79 -4.68
CA GLN A 100 25.78 -0.55 -4.80
C GLN A 100 26.54 -1.87 -4.75
N VAL A 101 27.40 -2.09 -5.75
CA VAL A 101 28.36 -3.20 -5.79
C VAL A 101 29.76 -2.63 -6.05
N GLY A 102 30.58 -2.53 -5.01
CA GLY A 102 31.85 -1.81 -5.06
C GLY A 102 31.62 -0.33 -5.36
N ASN A 103 32.14 0.15 -6.48
CA ASN A 103 31.93 1.52 -6.97
C ASN A 103 30.79 1.62 -8.00
N PHE A 104 30.22 0.49 -8.41
CA PHE A 104 29.15 0.47 -9.41
C PHE A 104 27.76 0.54 -8.78
N GLN A 105 26.91 1.34 -9.39
CA GLN A 105 25.46 1.28 -9.22
C GLN A 105 24.89 0.22 -10.17
N VAL A 106 24.03 -0.64 -9.63
CA VAL A 106 23.34 -1.72 -10.32
C VAL A 106 21.84 -1.51 -10.18
N CYS A 107 21.11 -1.75 -11.26
CA CYS A 107 19.65 -1.82 -11.29
C CYS A 107 19.23 -3.25 -11.63
N LEU A 108 18.32 -3.83 -10.84
CA LEU A 108 17.73 -5.13 -11.14
C LEU A 108 16.31 -4.97 -11.67
N ILE A 109 15.99 -5.74 -12.70
CA ILE A 109 14.62 -5.95 -13.17
C ILE A 109 14.31 -7.43 -13.10
N THR A 110 13.19 -7.77 -12.47
CA THR A 110 12.74 -9.17 -12.46
C THR A 110 11.86 -9.47 -13.65
N THR A 111 12.18 -10.57 -14.33
CA THR A 111 11.44 -11.05 -15.49
C THR A 111 10.85 -12.42 -15.22
N ASN A 112 9.74 -12.73 -15.90
CA ASN A 112 9.26 -14.09 -16.05
C ASN A 112 9.93 -14.71 -17.31
N LYS A 113 10.26 -15.99 -17.26
CA LYS A 113 11.26 -16.66 -18.14
C LYS A 113 10.78 -16.96 -19.58
N PHE A 114 9.83 -16.22 -20.16
CA PHE A 114 9.19 -16.68 -21.39
C PHE A 114 9.00 -15.65 -22.49
N THR A 115 9.66 -14.49 -22.43
CA THR A 115 9.53 -13.46 -23.45
C THR A 115 10.88 -13.05 -24.02
N ASN A 116 10.95 -12.91 -25.36
CA ASN A 116 12.13 -12.42 -26.07
C ASN A 116 12.36 -10.90 -25.87
N GLU A 117 11.47 -10.25 -25.12
CA GLU A 117 11.43 -8.82 -24.88
C GLU A 117 11.11 -8.57 -23.41
N HIS A 118 11.69 -7.52 -22.86
CA HIS A 118 11.57 -7.17 -21.46
C HIS A 118 11.22 -5.69 -21.31
N SER A 119 10.19 -5.40 -20.52
CA SER A 119 9.76 -4.03 -20.23
C SER A 119 10.57 -3.43 -19.08
N PHE A 120 11.12 -2.25 -19.30
CA PHE A 120 11.90 -1.48 -18.34
C PHE A 120 11.20 -0.15 -18.08
N PRO A 121 10.97 0.27 -16.83
CA PRO A 121 10.48 1.62 -16.56
C PRO A 121 11.46 2.64 -17.15
N PHE A 122 10.99 3.60 -17.97
CA PHE A 122 11.88 4.57 -18.62
C PHE A 122 12.81 5.28 -17.62
N ALA A 123 12.32 5.45 -16.40
CA ALA A 123 13.01 6.12 -15.32
C ALA A 123 14.38 5.53 -14.99
N VAL A 124 14.57 4.22 -15.16
CA VAL A 124 15.85 3.56 -14.85
C VAL A 124 16.96 3.96 -15.84
N PHE A 125 16.63 4.54 -16.98
CA PHE A 125 17.60 5.02 -17.97
C PHE A 125 17.66 6.55 -18.01
N ASP A 126 16.50 7.19 -17.93
CA ASP A 126 16.34 8.63 -18.20
C ASP A 126 16.46 9.53 -16.96
N ILE A 127 16.26 8.98 -15.75
CA ILE A 127 16.31 9.75 -14.50
C ILE A 127 17.68 9.54 -13.85
N PRO A 128 18.55 10.56 -13.78
CA PRO A 128 19.94 10.35 -13.38
C PRO A 128 20.12 9.79 -11.96
N GLU A 129 19.17 10.05 -11.05
CA GLU A 129 19.17 9.50 -9.69
C GLU A 129 18.84 8.00 -9.61
N LEU A 130 18.36 7.42 -10.70
CA LEU A 130 17.98 6.02 -10.83
C LEU A 130 18.79 5.27 -11.89
N THR A 131 19.49 6.00 -12.76
CA THR A 131 20.39 5.42 -13.76
C THR A 131 21.51 4.62 -13.10
N ALA A 132 21.79 3.44 -13.65
CA ALA A 132 22.79 2.52 -13.12
C ALA A 132 23.87 2.22 -14.16
N HIS A 133 25.04 1.77 -13.71
CA HIS A 133 26.12 1.35 -14.60
C HIS A 133 25.79 0.02 -15.28
N PHE A 134 25.13 -0.88 -14.53
CA PHE A 134 24.68 -2.19 -15.00
C PHE A 134 23.19 -2.39 -14.72
N TYR A 135 22.50 -2.94 -15.70
CA TYR A 135 21.12 -3.39 -15.61
C TYR A 135 21.13 -4.91 -15.72
N VAL A 136 20.67 -5.57 -14.67
CA VAL A 136 20.72 -7.04 -14.58
C VAL A 136 19.30 -7.56 -14.58
N LEU A 137 19.06 -8.52 -15.46
CA LEU A 137 17.84 -9.29 -15.50
C LEU A 137 17.93 -10.40 -14.47
N MET A 138 16.96 -10.38 -13.55
CA MET A 138 16.80 -11.38 -12.52
C MET A 138 15.59 -12.24 -12.85
N GLN A 139 15.83 -13.52 -12.82
CA GLN A 139 14.83 -14.56 -12.96
C GLN A 139 14.41 -15.00 -11.57
N VAL A 140 13.12 -15.02 -11.28
CA VAL A 140 12.58 -15.47 -10.00
C VAL A 140 11.66 -16.67 -10.22
N ASP A 141 12.00 -17.79 -9.58
CA ASP A 141 11.15 -18.98 -9.46
C ASP A 141 10.74 -19.10 -8.00
N GLU A 142 9.60 -18.50 -7.67
CA GLU A 142 9.12 -18.45 -6.30
C GLU A 142 8.64 -19.81 -5.80
N GLU A 143 8.07 -20.65 -6.68
CA GLU A 143 7.62 -22.00 -6.31
C GLU A 143 8.78 -22.89 -5.86
N GLN A 144 9.94 -22.75 -6.50
CA GLN A 144 11.16 -23.48 -6.15
C GLN A 144 12.03 -22.75 -5.12
N ASN A 145 11.64 -21.55 -4.67
CA ASN A 145 12.46 -20.66 -3.84
C ASN A 145 13.85 -20.41 -4.43
N GLN A 146 13.94 -20.11 -5.73
CA GLN A 146 15.22 -19.87 -6.37
C GLN A 146 15.19 -18.61 -7.24
N VAL A 147 16.36 -17.99 -7.40
CA VAL A 147 16.57 -16.93 -8.39
C VAL A 147 17.80 -17.22 -9.24
N ALA A 148 17.89 -16.58 -10.39
CA ALA A 148 19.07 -16.64 -11.24
C ALA A 148 19.32 -15.30 -11.93
N VAL A 149 20.57 -15.03 -12.26
CA VAL A 149 20.96 -13.97 -13.19
C VAL A 149 20.73 -14.49 -14.60
N SER A 150 19.75 -13.94 -15.32
CA SER A 150 19.51 -14.34 -16.72
C SER A 150 20.45 -13.58 -17.67
N GLY A 151 20.60 -12.27 -17.50
CA GLY A 151 21.53 -11.52 -18.32
C GLY A 151 21.78 -10.12 -17.80
N PHE A 152 22.67 -9.38 -18.45
CA PHE A 152 22.93 -8.00 -18.08
C PHE A 152 23.35 -7.14 -19.29
N ILE A 153 23.17 -5.84 -19.14
CA ILE A 153 23.66 -4.82 -20.08
C ILE A 153 24.26 -3.66 -19.28
N ASN A 154 25.27 -2.98 -19.81
CA ASN A 154 25.75 -1.72 -19.23
C ASN A 154 25.10 -0.49 -19.87
N TYR A 155 25.16 0.65 -19.18
CA TYR A 155 24.52 1.89 -19.63
C TYR A 155 25.01 2.35 -21.02
N LYS A 156 26.30 2.20 -21.30
CA LYS A 156 26.87 2.56 -22.60
C LYS A 156 26.27 1.75 -23.75
N GLN A 157 26.16 0.44 -23.57
CA GLN A 157 25.54 -0.46 -24.55
C GLN A 157 24.07 -0.10 -24.79
N TYR A 158 23.34 0.28 -23.74
CA TYR A 158 21.98 0.81 -23.88
C TYR A 158 21.96 2.09 -24.73
N CYS A 159 22.81 3.08 -24.44
CA CYS A 159 22.89 4.32 -25.23
C CYS A 159 23.23 4.06 -26.69
N ASP A 160 24.20 3.17 -26.96
CA ASP A 160 24.58 2.76 -28.31
C ASP A 160 23.37 2.18 -29.05
N TYR A 161 22.63 1.27 -28.40
CA TYR A 161 21.42 0.69 -28.98
C TYR A 161 20.30 1.71 -29.19
N GLN A 162 20.05 2.59 -28.21
CA GLN A 162 19.03 3.65 -28.31
C GLN A 162 19.31 4.59 -29.49
N SER A 163 20.58 4.91 -29.77
CA SER A 163 20.97 5.76 -30.89
C SER A 163 20.71 5.13 -32.27
N ILE A 164 20.70 3.79 -32.34
CA ILE A 164 20.51 3.03 -33.58
C ILE A 164 19.04 2.69 -33.79
N ALA A 165 18.38 2.18 -32.75
CA ALA A 165 17.02 1.66 -32.82
C ALA A 165 15.95 2.76 -32.64
N ASN A 166 16.30 3.91 -32.05
CA ASN A 166 15.39 5.02 -31.73
C ASN A 166 14.11 4.54 -31.03
N ILE A 167 14.29 3.83 -29.92
CA ILE A 167 13.21 3.22 -29.14
C ILE A 167 12.34 4.32 -28.53
N GLU A 168 11.03 4.19 -28.69
CA GLU A 168 10.04 5.10 -28.11
C GLU A 168 9.56 4.58 -26.75
N ILE A 169 9.13 5.50 -25.89
CA ILE A 169 8.53 5.17 -24.60
C ILE A 169 7.07 4.79 -24.83
N GLU A 170 6.67 3.63 -24.32
CA GLU A 170 5.31 3.14 -24.39
C GLU A 170 4.35 3.96 -23.49
N PRO A 171 3.03 3.89 -23.73
CA PRO A 171 2.04 4.65 -22.96
C PRO A 171 2.07 4.37 -21.44
N ASP A 172 2.55 3.21 -21.04
CA ASP A 172 2.71 2.78 -19.65
C ASP A 172 4.03 3.24 -19.01
N TRP A 173 4.77 4.12 -19.69
CA TRP A 173 6.06 4.64 -19.27
C TRP A 173 7.16 3.57 -19.21
N THR A 174 7.14 2.61 -20.12
CA THR A 174 8.22 1.61 -20.26
C THR A 174 8.93 1.69 -21.60
N TYR A 175 10.16 1.16 -21.62
CA TYR A 175 10.86 0.78 -22.83
C TYR A 175 10.83 -0.74 -22.97
N THR A 176 10.61 -1.22 -24.19
CA THR A 176 10.70 -2.64 -24.51
C THR A 176 12.07 -2.92 -25.14
N LEU A 177 12.88 -3.73 -24.46
CA LEU A 177 14.22 -4.11 -24.90
C LEU A 177 14.27 -5.60 -25.28
N PRO A 178 14.87 -5.97 -26.42
CA PRO A 178 14.98 -7.37 -26.81
C PRO A 178 16.05 -8.09 -25.98
N GLU A 179 15.79 -9.35 -25.63
CA GLU A 179 16.67 -10.19 -24.82
C GLU A 179 18.08 -10.35 -25.44
N ILE A 180 18.17 -10.32 -26.77
CA ILE A 180 19.44 -10.40 -27.53
C ILE A 180 20.45 -9.32 -27.13
N LEU A 181 20.00 -8.21 -26.54
CA LEU A 181 20.85 -7.12 -26.09
C LEU A 181 21.59 -7.46 -24.79
N PHE A 182 21.09 -8.43 -24.02
CA PHE A 182 21.62 -8.80 -22.72
C PHE A 182 22.67 -9.89 -22.85
N ASN A 183 23.83 -9.65 -22.24
CA ASN A 183 24.87 -10.66 -22.12
C ASN A 183 24.45 -11.70 -21.08
N GLN A 184 24.31 -12.94 -21.52
CA GLN A 184 23.86 -14.08 -20.72
C GLN A 184 25.00 -14.72 -19.90
N ASP A 185 26.27 -14.37 -20.17
CA ASP A 185 27.41 -14.84 -19.39
C ASP A 185 27.61 -14.02 -18.11
N ALA A 186 27.08 -14.52 -17.00
CA ALA A 186 27.21 -13.89 -15.70
C ALA A 186 28.68 -13.79 -15.20
N ASN A 187 29.62 -14.59 -15.73
CA ASN A 187 31.03 -14.42 -15.39
C ASN A 187 31.60 -13.11 -15.94
N THR A 188 31.13 -12.68 -17.11
CA THR A 188 31.49 -11.36 -17.67
C THR A 188 30.97 -10.23 -16.76
N LEU A 189 29.79 -10.36 -16.15
CA LEU A 189 29.31 -9.41 -15.15
C LEU A 189 30.25 -9.34 -13.94
N LEU A 190 30.64 -10.48 -13.37
CA LEU A 190 31.56 -10.53 -12.23
C LEU A 190 32.93 -9.94 -12.56
N LEU A 191 33.44 -10.22 -13.77
CA LEU A 191 34.69 -9.65 -14.26
C LEU A 191 34.61 -8.13 -14.34
N ASN A 192 33.52 -7.61 -14.92
CA ASN A 192 33.31 -6.17 -15.04
C ASN A 192 33.21 -5.50 -13.65
N LEU A 193 32.41 -6.07 -12.73
CA LEU A 193 32.25 -5.55 -11.38
C LEU A 193 33.55 -5.51 -10.56
N ARG A 194 34.56 -6.33 -10.92
CA ARG A 194 35.85 -6.41 -10.22
C ARG A 194 36.96 -5.59 -10.86
N CYS A 195 36.99 -5.56 -12.19
CA CYS A 195 38.16 -5.15 -12.95
C CYS A 195 37.92 -3.90 -13.80
N LEU A 196 36.66 -3.53 -14.07
CA LEU A 196 36.36 -2.35 -14.85
C LEU A 196 36.56 -1.09 -13.99
N ASP A 197 37.07 -0.03 -14.61
CA ASP A 197 37.08 1.29 -13.98
C ASP A 197 35.66 1.87 -14.02
N VAL A 198 35.22 2.49 -12.92
CA VAL A 198 33.89 3.09 -12.83
C VAL A 198 33.72 4.21 -13.86
N ASP A 199 34.80 4.96 -14.11
CA ASP A 199 34.81 6.07 -15.07
C ASP A 199 34.70 5.59 -16.53
N ALA A 200 34.79 4.28 -16.79
CA ALA A 200 34.59 3.72 -18.12
C ALA A 200 33.11 3.73 -18.56
N ILE A 201 32.17 3.89 -17.62
CA ILE A 201 30.73 3.96 -17.88
C ILE A 201 30.22 5.30 -17.33
N GLU A 202 30.17 6.32 -18.19
CA GLU A 202 29.70 7.65 -17.81
C GLU A 202 28.17 7.66 -17.62
N LEU A 203 27.72 8.01 -16.42
CA LEU A 203 26.30 8.21 -16.10
C LEU A 203 25.86 9.66 -16.41
N PRO A 204 24.57 9.87 -16.73
CA PRO A 204 24.02 11.19 -16.98
C PRO A 204 24.15 12.07 -15.73
N LYS A 205 24.43 13.36 -15.92
CA LYS A 205 24.54 14.31 -14.82
C LYS A 205 23.17 14.91 -14.50
N ASN A 206 22.89 15.09 -13.20
CA ASN A 206 21.68 15.77 -12.73
C ASN A 206 21.56 17.16 -13.36
N LEU A 207 20.51 17.34 -14.17
CA LEU A 207 20.11 18.65 -14.67
C LEU A 207 19.14 19.27 -13.67
N THR A 208 19.37 20.54 -13.34
CA THR A 208 18.54 21.29 -12.39
C THR A 208 17.09 21.33 -12.89
N THR A 209 16.16 20.73 -12.15
CA THR A 209 14.73 20.80 -12.47
C THR A 209 14.22 22.24 -12.34
N ASN A 210 13.46 22.71 -13.33
CA ASN A 210 12.86 24.05 -13.31
C ASN A 210 11.79 24.14 -12.22
N GLN A 211 11.99 25.01 -11.22
CA GLN A 211 11.09 25.17 -10.08
C GLN A 211 9.64 25.50 -10.49
N THR A 212 9.47 26.21 -11.61
CA THR A 212 8.14 26.58 -12.13
C THR A 212 7.31 25.36 -12.51
N GLU A 213 7.95 24.38 -13.17
CA GLU A 213 7.28 23.15 -13.62
C GLU A 213 6.97 22.23 -12.44
N LYS A 214 7.85 22.18 -11.43
CA LYS A 214 7.59 21.48 -10.16
C LYS A 214 6.34 22.02 -9.45
N ILE A 215 6.19 23.33 -9.34
CA ILE A 215 5.02 23.96 -8.69
C ILE A 215 3.73 23.67 -9.48
N ALA A 216 3.79 23.75 -10.81
CA ALA A 216 2.64 23.42 -11.66
C ALA A 216 2.21 21.95 -11.47
N LEU A 217 3.16 21.02 -11.41
CA LEU A 217 2.89 19.61 -11.16
C LEU A 217 2.30 19.37 -9.77
N GLN A 218 2.81 20.05 -8.73
CA GLN A 218 2.24 19.96 -7.37
C GLN A 218 0.76 20.35 -7.34
N GLN A 219 0.39 21.46 -7.99
CA GLN A 219 -1.00 21.90 -8.06
C GLN A 219 -1.88 20.89 -8.79
N LYS A 220 -1.38 20.32 -9.89
CA LYS A 220 -2.08 19.28 -10.64
C LYS A 220 -2.28 18.02 -9.81
N LEU A 221 -1.23 17.53 -9.13
CA LEU A 221 -1.28 16.36 -8.25
C LEU A 221 -2.34 16.51 -7.16
N VAL A 222 -2.40 17.68 -6.52
CA VAL A 222 -3.45 17.99 -5.52
C VAL A 222 -4.85 17.91 -6.14
N ALA A 223 -5.05 18.43 -7.35
CA ALA A 223 -6.34 18.40 -8.04
C ALA A 223 -6.78 16.98 -8.44
N ILE A 224 -5.83 16.10 -8.79
CA ILE A 224 -6.12 14.72 -9.22
C ILE A 224 -6.03 13.70 -8.08
N LYS A 225 -5.86 14.13 -6.82
CA LYS A 225 -5.65 13.26 -5.65
C LYS A 225 -6.67 12.12 -5.53
N SER A 226 -7.95 12.40 -5.77
CA SER A 226 -9.01 11.38 -5.69
C SER A 226 -8.91 10.34 -6.82
N GLN A 227 -8.43 10.74 -8.00
CA GLN A 227 -8.29 9.86 -9.17
C GLN A 227 -7.06 8.94 -9.05
N LEU A 228 -6.03 9.35 -8.31
CA LEU A 228 -4.85 8.52 -8.05
C LEU A 228 -5.21 7.18 -7.35
N LYS A 229 -6.31 7.14 -6.60
CA LYS A 229 -6.78 5.91 -5.92
C LYS A 229 -7.37 4.88 -6.88
N THR A 230 -7.83 5.31 -8.05
CA THR A 230 -8.58 4.45 -8.99
C THR A 230 -7.89 4.27 -10.33
N LYS A 231 -6.90 5.10 -10.66
CA LYS A 231 -6.17 5.10 -11.92
C LYS A 231 -4.67 5.09 -11.70
N GLN A 232 -3.97 4.54 -12.69
CA GLN A 232 -2.52 4.50 -12.69
C GLN A 232 -1.92 5.87 -13.05
N ILE A 233 -0.72 6.15 -12.54
CA ILE A 233 -0.15 7.49 -12.63
C ILE A 233 0.20 7.93 -14.05
N TRP A 234 0.59 6.98 -14.91
CA TRP A 234 0.88 7.22 -16.32
C TRP A 234 -0.36 7.57 -17.15
N GLU A 235 -1.56 7.25 -16.67
CA GLU A 235 -2.82 7.65 -17.32
C GLU A 235 -3.22 9.10 -17.01
N LEU A 236 -2.69 9.64 -15.92
CA LEU A 236 -3.08 10.95 -15.37
C LEU A 236 -2.05 12.05 -15.66
N LEU A 237 -0.79 11.65 -15.86
CA LEU A 237 0.32 12.54 -16.09
C LEU A 237 0.91 12.34 -17.49
N THR A 238 1.43 13.42 -18.05
CA THR A 238 2.23 13.35 -19.27
C THR A 238 3.63 12.82 -18.96
N LEU A 239 4.34 12.32 -19.98
CA LEU A 239 5.72 11.85 -19.80
C LEU A 239 6.66 12.93 -19.22
N ALA A 240 6.49 14.19 -19.63
CA ALA A 240 7.29 15.31 -19.10
C ALA A 240 7.02 15.53 -17.60
N GLU A 241 5.76 15.45 -17.18
CA GLU A 241 5.38 15.51 -15.76
C GLU A 241 5.88 14.28 -14.98
N GLY A 242 5.85 13.09 -15.59
CA GLY A 242 6.43 11.87 -15.03
C GLY A 242 7.93 11.99 -14.77
N LYS A 243 8.67 12.59 -15.72
CA LYS A 243 10.10 12.91 -15.54
C LYS A 243 10.33 13.84 -14.35
N ILE A 244 9.50 14.87 -14.20
CA ILE A 244 9.60 15.79 -13.05
C ILE A 244 9.26 15.06 -11.74
N LEU A 245 8.19 14.27 -11.71
CA LEU A 245 7.79 13.49 -10.54
C LEU A 245 8.93 12.58 -10.05
N LEU A 246 9.46 11.75 -10.95
CA LEU A 246 10.45 10.72 -10.59
C LEU A 246 11.84 11.30 -10.29
N ASN A 247 12.11 12.54 -10.71
CA ASN A 247 13.34 13.28 -10.36
C ASN A 247 13.19 14.12 -9.07
N ASN A 248 12.06 14.00 -8.34
CA ASN A 248 11.78 14.78 -7.14
C ASN A 248 11.25 13.89 -5.99
N PRO A 249 12.11 13.50 -5.03
CA PRO A 249 11.73 12.63 -3.92
C PRO A 249 10.52 13.12 -3.09
N GLU A 250 10.39 14.44 -2.92
CA GLU A 250 9.25 15.05 -2.22
C GLU A 250 7.91 14.77 -2.90
N LEU A 251 7.87 14.77 -4.24
CA LEU A 251 6.66 14.50 -5.00
C LEU A 251 6.32 13.01 -4.97
N ILE A 252 7.33 12.14 -5.05
CA ILE A 252 7.17 10.69 -4.91
C ILE A 252 6.55 10.35 -3.54
N ASN A 253 7.10 10.90 -2.47
CA ASN A 253 6.55 10.72 -1.13
C ASN A 253 5.13 11.27 -1.02
N TRP A 254 4.85 12.45 -1.59
CA TRP A 254 3.49 12.99 -1.60
C TRP A 254 2.50 12.06 -2.30
N VAL A 255 2.87 11.49 -3.46
CA VAL A 255 2.03 10.55 -4.20
C VAL A 255 1.81 9.28 -3.37
N TYR A 256 2.87 8.74 -2.77
CA TYR A 256 2.76 7.57 -1.90
C TYR A 256 1.79 7.81 -0.73
N GLU A 257 1.92 8.94 -0.02
CA GLU A 257 1.01 9.33 1.07
C GLU A 257 -0.42 9.61 0.58
N ALA A 258 -0.59 10.11 -0.64
CA ALA A 258 -1.90 10.32 -1.24
C ALA A 258 -2.60 8.99 -1.59
N LEU A 259 -1.80 7.97 -1.96
CA LEU A 259 -2.24 6.60 -2.25
C LEU A 259 -2.39 5.76 -0.99
N SER A 260 -1.74 6.13 0.11
CA SER A 260 -1.91 5.46 1.40
C SER A 260 -3.38 5.44 1.76
N PRO A 261 -3.94 4.25 2.11
CA PRO A 261 -5.20 4.24 2.81
C PRO A 261 -4.97 5.11 4.05
N SER A 262 -5.86 6.09 4.28
CA SER A 262 -5.87 6.86 5.52
C SER A 262 -5.65 5.86 6.66
N LEU A 263 -4.56 6.02 7.43
CA LEU A 263 -4.04 5.04 8.40
C LEU A 263 -5.13 4.07 8.83
N ILE A 264 -4.91 2.76 8.67
CA ILE A 264 -5.80 1.72 9.22
C ILE A 264 -5.97 2.02 10.71
N GLN A 265 -7.03 2.74 11.03
CA GLN A 265 -7.43 3.01 12.38
C GLN A 265 -7.93 1.65 12.89
N PRO A 266 -7.45 1.16 14.05
CA PRO A 266 -7.82 -0.16 14.54
C PRO A 266 -9.35 -0.25 14.62
N LEU A 267 -9.92 -1.32 14.04
CA LEU A 267 -11.37 -1.56 14.07
C LEU A 267 -11.86 -1.44 15.52
N ILE A 268 -12.79 -0.52 15.79
CA ILE A 268 -13.48 -0.49 17.08
C ILE A 268 -14.42 -1.69 17.10
N ASN A 269 -14.02 -2.75 17.79
CA ASN A 269 -14.81 -3.96 17.90
C ASN A 269 -15.90 -3.80 18.96
N VAL A 270 -17.10 -3.43 18.51
CA VAL A 270 -18.26 -3.25 19.40
C VAL A 270 -18.83 -4.59 19.88
N GLY A 271 -18.47 -5.72 19.27
CA GLY A 271 -18.88 -7.05 19.72
C GLY A 271 -18.44 -7.35 21.16
N LEU A 272 -17.28 -6.83 21.58
CA LEU A 272 -16.78 -6.96 22.95
C LEU A 272 -17.61 -6.16 23.96
N TRP A 273 -18.26 -5.07 23.53
CA TRP A 273 -19.02 -4.20 24.43
C TRP A 273 -20.27 -4.91 24.96
N LEU A 274 -20.84 -5.83 24.16
CA LEU A 274 -21.93 -6.73 24.59
C LEU A 274 -21.51 -7.67 25.72
N LYS A 275 -20.21 -7.99 25.80
CA LYS A 275 -19.59 -8.76 26.89
C LYS A 275 -19.09 -7.85 28.02
N ASN A 276 -19.44 -6.55 28.01
CA ASN A 276 -18.94 -5.52 28.91
C ASN A 276 -17.40 -5.42 28.94
N GLN A 277 -16.79 -5.59 27.77
CA GLN A 277 -15.34 -5.54 27.55
C GLN A 277 -14.99 -4.54 26.45
N ILE A 278 -13.76 -4.04 26.48
CA ILE A 278 -13.21 -3.13 25.48
C ILE A 278 -11.77 -3.57 25.21
N ASP A 279 -11.37 -3.65 23.95
CA ASP A 279 -10.02 -4.06 23.59
C ASP A 279 -9.00 -2.94 23.86
N THR A 280 -7.72 -3.30 23.88
CA THR A 280 -6.62 -2.38 24.15
C THR A 280 -6.57 -1.23 23.13
N GLY A 281 -6.85 -1.49 21.84
CA GLY A 281 -6.84 -0.45 20.81
C GLY A 281 -7.95 0.58 21.02
N THR A 282 -9.15 0.12 21.34
CA THR A 282 -10.28 1.00 21.66
C THR A 282 -10.04 1.78 22.97
N GLN A 283 -9.37 1.20 23.97
CA GLN A 283 -8.95 1.91 25.19
C GLN A 283 -7.88 2.99 24.92
N GLU A 284 -6.87 2.70 24.10
CA GLU A 284 -5.83 3.66 23.71
C GLU A 284 -6.41 4.86 22.94
N LEU A 285 -7.50 4.64 22.21
CA LEU A 285 -8.28 5.70 21.57
C LEU A 285 -9.12 6.54 22.56
N GLY A 286 -9.08 6.23 23.87
CA GLY A 286 -9.74 7.01 24.92
C GLY A 286 -11.22 6.69 25.12
N TRP A 287 -11.70 5.55 24.63
CA TRP A 287 -13.06 5.10 24.91
C TRP A 287 -13.17 4.49 26.31
N MET A 288 -14.29 4.76 26.97
CA MET A 288 -14.65 4.23 28.27
C MET A 288 -16.00 3.52 28.17
N LEU A 289 -16.09 2.29 28.67
CA LEU A 289 -17.35 1.55 28.73
C LEU A 289 -18.38 2.31 29.58
N MET A 290 -19.61 2.35 29.10
CA MET A 290 -20.72 2.87 29.88
C MET A 290 -21.12 1.85 30.95
N PRO A 291 -21.46 2.29 32.17
CA PRO A 291 -22.15 1.40 33.11
C PRO A 291 -23.49 0.96 32.51
N SER A 292 -24.02 -0.19 32.96
CA SER A 292 -25.23 -0.78 32.37
C SER A 292 -26.34 0.25 32.18
N VAL A 293 -26.98 0.23 31.01
CA VAL A 293 -27.99 1.20 30.55
C VAL A 293 -29.32 1.06 31.33
N THR A 294 -29.30 0.33 32.46
CA THR A 294 -30.39 0.23 33.43
C THR A 294 -30.45 1.49 34.29
N PRO A 295 -31.64 2.11 34.46
CA PRO A 295 -31.80 3.24 35.36
C PRO A 295 -31.50 2.79 36.80
N SER A 296 -30.29 3.09 37.26
CA SER A 296 -29.80 2.73 38.58
C SER A 296 -30.02 3.91 39.52
N GLN A 297 -30.43 3.64 40.77
CA GLN A 297 -30.66 4.67 41.79
C GLN A 297 -29.36 5.35 42.31
N MET A 298 -28.20 5.03 41.76
CA MET A 298 -26.91 5.66 42.08
C MET A 298 -26.55 6.67 40.98
N ARG A 299 -26.70 7.95 41.27
CA ARG A 299 -26.74 9.06 40.29
C ARG A 299 -25.38 9.63 39.85
N ASP A 300 -24.27 9.27 40.47
CA ASP A 300 -23.06 10.12 40.34
C ASP A 300 -22.19 9.86 39.08
N LEU A 301 -22.42 8.80 38.29
CA LEU A 301 -21.62 8.50 37.08
C LEU A 301 -22.39 8.63 35.76
N ASN A 302 -23.72 8.74 35.80
CA ASN A 302 -24.60 8.71 34.62
C ASN A 302 -25.23 10.06 34.23
N GLU A 303 -24.97 11.14 34.97
CA GLU A 303 -25.68 12.42 34.82
C GLU A 303 -25.69 12.97 33.37
N GLY A 304 -24.63 12.73 32.59
CA GLY A 304 -24.54 13.19 31.21
C GLY A 304 -25.41 12.40 30.22
N PHE A 305 -25.50 11.07 30.39
CA PHE A 305 -26.21 10.22 29.43
C PHE A 305 -27.73 10.22 29.64
N ASP A 306 -28.21 10.34 30.88
CA ASP A 306 -29.65 10.37 31.17
C ASP A 306 -30.38 11.54 30.48
N ILE A 307 -29.69 12.68 30.35
CA ILE A 307 -30.17 13.87 29.62
C ILE A 307 -30.31 13.56 28.13
N ILE A 308 -29.27 12.94 27.53
CA ILE A 308 -29.27 12.55 26.12
C ILE A 308 -30.34 11.50 25.86
N ARG A 309 -30.43 10.47 26.69
CA ARG A 309 -31.47 9.43 26.61
C ARG A 309 -32.87 10.03 26.65
N SER A 310 -33.15 10.91 27.60
CA SER A 310 -34.45 11.58 27.70
C SER A 310 -34.77 12.40 26.45
N SER A 311 -33.77 13.04 25.84
CA SER A 311 -33.95 13.76 24.58
C SER A 311 -34.17 12.82 23.38
N LEU A 312 -33.51 11.68 23.34
CA LEU A 312 -33.67 10.66 22.30
C LEU A 312 -35.05 10.01 22.37
N GLU A 313 -35.54 9.69 23.58
CA GLU A 313 -36.87 9.12 23.81
C GLU A 313 -37.98 10.08 23.39
N LYS A 314 -37.84 11.39 23.66
CA LYS A 314 -38.78 12.42 23.16
C LYS A 314 -38.85 12.49 21.63
N LYS A 315 -37.77 12.08 20.94
CA LYS A 315 -37.72 11.99 19.47
C LYS A 315 -38.14 10.61 18.94
N GLY A 316 -38.66 9.73 19.79
CA GLY A 316 -39.12 8.39 19.40
C GLY A 316 -37.99 7.37 19.21
N VAL A 317 -36.79 7.63 19.76
CA VAL A 317 -35.70 6.66 19.77
C VAL A 317 -35.74 5.88 21.08
N HIS A 318 -36.13 4.61 21.00
CA HIS A 318 -36.15 3.70 22.15
C HIS A 318 -34.86 2.89 22.21
N ILE A 319 -34.13 3.01 23.31
CA ILE A 319 -32.91 2.23 23.57
C ILE A 319 -33.30 1.06 24.48
N PRO A 320 -33.14 -0.20 24.02
CA PRO A 320 -33.51 -1.37 24.80
C PRO A 320 -32.58 -1.55 26.01
N VAL A 321 -33.04 -2.30 27.00
CA VAL A 321 -32.26 -2.60 28.21
C VAL A 321 -31.06 -3.51 27.96
N THR A 322 -31.07 -4.24 26.84
CA THR A 322 -29.96 -5.08 26.36
C THR A 322 -28.86 -4.28 25.66
N ALA A 323 -29.06 -2.96 25.48
CA ALA A 323 -28.06 -2.13 24.82
C ALA A 323 -26.80 -1.98 25.68
N CYS A 324 -25.65 -2.08 25.02
CA CYS A 324 -24.34 -1.81 25.59
C CYS A 324 -23.70 -0.65 24.83
N GLY A 325 -22.78 0.06 25.46
CA GLY A 325 -22.14 1.19 24.80
C GLY A 325 -20.86 1.63 25.48
N ALA A 326 -20.13 2.48 24.78
CA ALA A 326 -18.98 3.18 25.28
C ALA A 326 -19.12 4.67 24.94
N PHE A 327 -18.36 5.50 25.64
CA PHE A 327 -18.26 6.92 25.33
C PHE A 327 -16.81 7.35 25.21
N ARG A 328 -16.58 8.41 24.44
CA ARG A 328 -15.29 9.08 24.30
C ARG A 328 -15.47 10.57 24.42
N ASP A 329 -14.58 11.19 25.17
CA ASP A 329 -14.50 12.63 25.31
C ASP A 329 -13.61 13.21 24.21
N VAL A 330 -14.10 14.26 23.53
CA VAL A 330 -13.39 14.99 22.49
C VAL A 330 -13.36 16.46 22.88
N ASP A 331 -12.15 16.98 23.07
CA ASP A 331 -11.92 18.39 23.31
C ASP A 331 -11.83 19.15 21.99
N CYS A 332 -12.49 20.30 21.91
CA CYS A 332 -12.48 21.19 20.76
C CYS A 332 -12.06 22.61 21.18
N ASP A 333 -11.57 23.43 20.25
CA ASP A 333 -11.13 24.80 20.58
C ASP A 333 -12.25 25.67 21.16
N ARG A 334 -13.51 25.37 20.82
CA ARG A 334 -14.71 26.13 21.22
C ARG A 334 -15.72 25.29 22.01
N GLY A 335 -15.23 24.39 22.85
CA GLY A 335 -16.07 23.59 23.74
C GLY A 335 -15.58 22.16 23.87
N SER A 336 -16.41 21.28 24.40
CA SER A 336 -16.07 19.86 24.42
C SER A 336 -17.32 19.02 24.28
N LEU A 337 -17.16 17.91 23.58
CA LEU A 337 -18.24 16.99 23.32
C LEU A 337 -17.90 15.61 23.89
N ARG A 338 -18.96 14.89 24.24
CA ARG A 338 -18.93 13.49 24.58
C ARG A 338 -19.66 12.73 23.49
N LEU A 339 -18.94 11.84 22.83
CA LEU A 339 -19.46 10.91 21.85
C LEU A 339 -19.93 9.65 22.56
N TYR A 340 -21.16 9.22 22.30
CA TYR A 340 -21.72 7.96 22.74
C TYR A 340 -21.91 7.04 21.54
N ALA A 341 -21.40 5.81 21.63
CA ALA A 341 -21.68 4.74 20.69
C ALA A 341 -22.39 3.60 21.45
N ILE A 342 -23.59 3.26 21.00
CA ILE A 342 -24.50 2.34 21.67
C ILE A 342 -24.96 1.30 20.67
N ILE A 343 -24.96 0.04 21.09
CA ILE A 343 -25.26 -1.09 20.23
C ILE A 343 -26.21 -2.10 20.89
N TRP A 344 -27.01 -2.78 20.07
CA TRP A 344 -27.87 -3.90 20.47
C TRP A 344 -28.28 -4.74 19.26
N PHE A 345 -28.68 -6.00 19.48
CA PHE A 345 -29.23 -6.87 18.44
C PHE A 345 -30.70 -6.57 18.15
N LEU A 346 -31.10 -6.71 16.88
CA LEU A 346 -32.48 -6.56 16.41
C LEU A 346 -33.06 -7.96 16.11
N ASP A 347 -33.70 -8.55 17.11
CA ASP A 347 -34.39 -9.86 17.09
C ASP A 347 -33.55 -11.12 16.73
N GLU A 348 -33.59 -12.13 17.60
CA GLU A 348 -32.90 -13.43 17.46
C GLU A 348 -33.65 -14.44 16.56
N ILE A 349 -34.68 -14.01 15.83
CA ILE A 349 -35.70 -14.92 15.26
C ILE A 349 -35.35 -15.42 13.84
N GLN A 350 -34.30 -14.91 13.19
CA GLN A 350 -33.83 -15.39 11.89
C GLN A 350 -32.29 -15.47 11.83
N ASP A 351 -31.77 -16.33 10.96
CA ASP A 351 -30.33 -16.62 10.71
C ASP A 351 -29.47 -15.40 10.34
N THR A 352 -30.06 -14.20 10.28
CA THR A 352 -29.39 -12.92 10.06
C THR A 352 -29.19 -12.21 11.40
N GLN A 353 -28.00 -12.32 11.99
CA GLN A 353 -27.62 -11.52 13.16
C GLN A 353 -27.46 -10.05 12.76
N GLU A 354 -28.56 -9.30 12.82
CA GLU A 354 -28.58 -7.85 12.61
C GLU A 354 -28.38 -7.10 13.94
N TRP A 355 -27.63 -6.01 13.88
CA TRP A 355 -27.34 -5.16 15.02
C TRP A 355 -27.59 -3.69 14.67
N MET A 356 -27.95 -2.91 15.67
CA MET A 356 -28.10 -1.46 15.56
C MET A 356 -26.87 -0.76 16.12
N LEU A 357 -26.37 0.24 15.40
CA LEU A 357 -25.43 1.23 15.90
C LEU A 357 -26.16 2.55 16.07
N LEU A 358 -26.12 3.10 17.28
CA LEU A 358 -26.58 4.44 17.61
C LEU A 358 -25.37 5.29 18.01
N ILE A 359 -25.14 6.36 17.26
CA ILE A 359 -24.18 7.40 17.62
C ILE A 359 -24.94 8.62 18.12
N ALA A 360 -24.61 9.10 19.32
CA ALA A 360 -25.19 10.31 19.89
C ALA A 360 -24.11 11.24 20.44
N LEU A 361 -24.31 12.54 20.29
CA LEU A 361 -23.39 13.56 20.78
C LEU A 361 -24.03 14.34 21.92
N GLY A 362 -23.26 14.53 23.00
CA GLY A 362 -23.66 15.33 24.14
C GLY A 362 -22.55 16.26 24.62
N SER A 363 -22.87 17.10 25.60
CA SER A 363 -21.88 17.95 26.26
C SER A 363 -21.08 17.13 27.28
N GLN A 364 -19.79 17.47 27.46
CA GLN A 364 -19.05 16.99 28.62
C GLN A 364 -19.59 17.65 29.91
N PRO A 365 -19.52 16.96 31.07
CA PRO A 365 -19.91 17.56 32.34
C PRO A 365 -19.18 18.87 32.59
N SER A 366 -19.92 19.91 32.98
CA SER A 366 -19.38 21.25 33.30
C SER A 366 -18.70 22.01 32.14
N LYS A 367 -18.80 21.55 30.89
CA LYS A 367 -18.31 22.26 29.70
C LYS A 367 -19.46 22.58 28.73
N SER A 368 -19.28 23.60 27.90
CA SER A 368 -20.26 23.95 26.86
C SER A 368 -20.06 23.13 25.59
N MET A 369 -21.16 22.70 24.99
CA MET A 369 -21.16 22.01 23.71
C MET A 369 -20.93 23.01 22.56
N PRO A 370 -20.15 22.64 21.52
CA PRO A 370 -20.02 23.44 20.31
C PRO A 370 -21.35 23.68 19.60
N THR A 371 -21.48 24.78 18.86
CA THR A 371 -22.74 25.17 18.21
C THR A 371 -22.97 24.47 16.87
N ASN A 372 -21.97 24.37 16.00
CA ASN A 372 -22.13 23.74 14.68
C ASN A 372 -21.51 22.36 14.65
N ILE A 373 -22.36 21.35 14.59
CA ILE A 373 -21.94 19.95 14.54
C ILE A 373 -22.58 19.26 13.35
N LYS A 374 -21.75 18.64 12.51
CA LYS A 374 -22.16 17.71 11.47
C LYS A 374 -21.73 16.30 11.85
N LEU A 375 -22.69 15.38 11.97
CA LEU A 375 -22.44 13.95 12.17
C LEU A 375 -22.70 13.22 10.86
N GLU A 376 -21.73 12.42 10.43
CA GLU A 376 -21.83 11.57 9.24
C GLU A 376 -21.52 10.11 9.59
N ILE A 377 -22.34 9.19 9.06
CA ILE A 377 -22.14 7.74 9.16
C ILE A 377 -22.18 7.19 7.74
N CYS A 378 -21.13 6.46 7.35
CA CYS A 378 -20.97 5.87 6.03
C CYS A 378 -20.74 4.35 6.14
N ASP A 379 -21.16 3.60 5.13
CA ASP A 379 -20.67 2.25 4.88
C ASP A 379 -19.51 2.30 3.85
N ALA A 380 -19.08 1.14 3.35
CA ALA A 380 -17.99 1.03 2.37
C ALA A 380 -18.31 1.66 0.99
N THR A 381 -19.58 1.96 0.71
CA THR A 381 -20.09 2.35 -0.61
C THR A 381 -20.72 3.75 -0.64
N GLN A 382 -21.32 4.20 0.46
CA GLN A 382 -22.10 5.44 0.50
C GLN A 382 -22.26 6.03 1.91
N THR A 383 -22.66 7.30 1.96
CA THR A 383 -23.09 7.96 3.20
C THR A 383 -24.52 7.55 3.55
N LEU A 384 -24.70 6.94 4.72
CA LEU A 384 -26.00 6.48 5.24
C LEU A 384 -26.73 7.57 6.01
N ILE A 385 -26.00 8.34 6.83
CA ILE A 385 -26.53 9.44 7.63
C ILE A 385 -25.64 10.66 7.47
N SER A 386 -26.24 11.83 7.27
CA SER A 386 -25.58 13.14 7.38
C SER A 386 -26.52 14.08 8.11
N LYS A 387 -26.17 14.45 9.35
CA LYS A 387 -27.01 15.26 10.23
C LYS A 387 -26.24 16.49 10.68
N PHE A 388 -26.78 17.65 10.35
CA PHE A 388 -26.25 18.94 10.79
C PHE A 388 -27.13 19.53 11.90
N VAL A 389 -26.49 20.05 12.94
CA VAL A 389 -27.11 20.75 14.08
C VAL A 389 -26.39 22.08 14.28
N GLU A 390 -27.12 23.17 14.11
CA GLU A 390 -26.63 24.55 14.28
C GLU A 390 -26.75 25.07 15.73
N ASP A 391 -27.61 24.43 16.53
CA ASP A 391 -27.89 24.83 17.91
C ASP A 391 -28.08 23.59 18.79
N THR A 392 -26.98 23.15 19.39
CA THR A 392 -26.92 21.98 20.27
C THR A 392 -27.67 22.16 21.59
N SER A 393 -28.12 23.37 21.92
CA SER A 393 -28.99 23.61 23.07
C SER A 393 -30.44 23.19 22.83
N LYS A 394 -30.85 23.10 21.56
CA LYS A 394 -32.22 22.76 21.15
C LYS A 394 -32.37 21.34 20.63
N ASP A 395 -31.29 20.79 20.07
CA ASP A 395 -31.35 19.50 19.39
C ASP A 395 -30.13 18.63 19.68
N VAL A 396 -30.36 17.35 19.98
CA VAL A 396 -29.30 16.35 20.08
C VAL A 396 -28.92 15.87 18.68
N ALA A 397 -27.64 15.95 18.34
CA ALA A 397 -27.07 15.35 17.14
C ALA A 397 -26.90 13.84 17.35
N PHE A 398 -27.64 13.04 16.60
CA PHE A 398 -27.54 11.58 16.63
C PHE A 398 -27.81 10.98 15.25
N GLY A 399 -27.32 9.76 15.04
CA GLY A 399 -27.53 8.95 13.85
C GLY A 399 -27.68 7.49 14.24
N ARG A 400 -28.51 6.75 13.50
CA ARG A 400 -28.70 5.31 13.70
C ARG A 400 -28.57 4.58 12.37
N VAL A 401 -27.91 3.43 12.40
CA VAL A 401 -27.77 2.52 11.26
C VAL A 401 -28.00 1.10 11.74
N VAL A 402 -28.52 0.26 10.85
CA VAL A 402 -28.65 -1.19 11.05
C VAL A 402 -27.60 -1.84 10.17
N GLY A 403 -26.89 -2.81 10.72
CA GLY A 403 -25.93 -3.60 9.95
C GLY A 403 -25.98 -5.07 10.29
N ASN A 404 -25.36 -5.88 9.43
CA ASN A 404 -25.06 -7.28 9.71
C ASN A 404 -23.69 -7.43 10.39
N ILE A 405 -23.39 -8.63 10.91
CA ILE A 405 -22.12 -8.90 11.63
C ILE A 405 -20.85 -8.64 10.78
N ASN A 406 -20.94 -8.68 9.46
CA ASN A 406 -19.80 -8.45 8.55
C ASN A 406 -19.66 -6.99 8.10
N GLU A 407 -20.58 -6.12 8.50
CA GLU A 407 -20.57 -4.72 8.11
C GLU A 407 -19.82 -3.84 9.11
N ASN A 408 -19.07 -2.89 8.56
CA ASN A 408 -18.35 -1.87 9.30
C ASN A 408 -18.86 -0.49 8.90
N PHE A 409 -18.94 0.40 9.89
CA PHE A 409 -19.40 1.77 9.70
C PHE A 409 -18.28 2.77 9.99
N GLN A 410 -18.08 3.71 9.07
CA GLN A 410 -17.20 4.85 9.27
C GLN A 410 -18.01 6.00 9.86
N VAL A 411 -17.50 6.62 10.92
CA VAL A 411 -18.18 7.74 11.60
C VAL A 411 -17.26 8.96 11.60
N SER A 412 -17.76 10.08 11.08
CA SER A 412 -17.05 11.35 11.01
C SER A 412 -17.88 12.45 11.66
N ILE A 413 -17.22 13.31 12.44
CA ILE A 413 -17.83 14.42 13.17
C ILE A 413 -17.11 15.69 12.74
N ASN A 414 -17.83 16.65 12.15
CA ASN A 414 -17.30 17.97 11.87
C ASN A 414 -17.82 18.96 12.91
N VAL A 415 -16.91 19.62 13.61
CA VAL A 415 -17.20 20.66 14.60
C VAL A 415 -16.58 21.96 14.13
N ASP A 416 -17.40 22.96 13.81
CA ASP A 416 -16.96 24.28 13.37
C ASP A 416 -15.86 24.27 12.26
N GLY A 417 -15.89 23.28 11.37
CA GLY A 417 -14.93 23.11 10.26
C GLY A 417 -13.80 22.13 10.53
N ILE A 418 -13.60 21.68 11.77
CA ILE A 418 -12.61 20.67 12.14
C ILE A 418 -13.26 19.28 12.04
N MET A 419 -12.67 18.40 11.24
CA MET A 419 -13.16 17.03 11.02
C MET A 419 -12.45 16.03 11.95
N PHE A 420 -13.24 15.27 12.70
CA PHE A 420 -12.81 14.15 13.54
C PHE A 420 -13.33 12.86 12.93
N GLU A 421 -12.45 12.03 12.39
CA GLU A 421 -12.80 10.71 11.87
C GLU A 421 -12.45 9.63 12.90
N LEU A 422 -13.43 8.79 13.22
CA LEU A 422 -13.24 7.63 14.08
C LEU A 422 -12.79 6.42 13.25
N PRO A 423 -12.08 5.48 13.87
CA PRO A 423 -11.87 4.18 13.26
C PRO A 423 -13.18 3.53 12.82
N PRO A 424 -13.14 2.64 11.82
CA PRO A 424 -14.28 1.83 11.46
C PRO A 424 -14.83 1.12 12.70
N ILE A 425 -16.15 1.13 12.85
CA ILE A 425 -16.89 0.47 13.93
C ILE A 425 -17.51 -0.80 13.35
N GLY A 426 -17.19 -1.96 13.93
CA GLY A 426 -17.66 -3.25 13.42
C GLY A 426 -17.84 -4.30 14.50
N MET A 427 -18.51 -5.40 14.15
CA MET A 427 -18.86 -6.46 15.08
C MET A 427 -18.03 -7.72 14.85
N ASN A 428 -17.17 -8.08 15.79
CA ASN A 428 -16.48 -9.37 15.80
C ASN A 428 -16.70 -10.07 17.16
N LEU A 429 -17.37 -11.23 17.13
CA LEU A 429 -17.70 -12.02 18.30
C LEU A 429 -16.62 -13.05 18.68
N ASP A 430 -15.70 -13.34 17.75
CA ASP A 430 -14.63 -14.34 17.82
C ASP A 430 -13.29 -13.66 18.14
N MET A 431 -13.11 -13.28 19.41
CA MET A 431 -11.81 -13.07 20.03
C MET A 431 -11.81 -13.61 21.46
#